data_AF-A0A8D8YF23-F1
#
_entry.id   AF-A0A8D8YF23-F1
#
_cell.length_a   1.000
_cell.length_b   1.000
_cell.length_c   1.000
_cell.angle_alpha   90.00
_cell.angle_beta   90.00
_cell.angle_gamma   90.00
#
_symmetry.space_group_name_H-M   'P 1'
#
loop_
_entity.id
_entity.type
_entity.pdbx_description
1 polymer ?
#
loop_
_entity_poly.entity_id
_entity_poly.type
_entity_poly.pdbx_seq_one_letter_code
_entity_poly.pdbx_strand_id
1 'polypeptide(L)'
;MLASNFNKVHMIPACPCGYSLDIKKSSHKKLSNFLTNMANTGIIRLETNAGVLKITSVQYNHDLIRRFVDHYENGNAGPNDNANKKKEKKVEVIESYNVTAAVLPLFSQYLCKKGDPLPVKDIKKHIVDYVSKEKLQDETNKQLVHLNDLLKAVLLSKTTPEDIVISYEQLMKEVTSKMTSDNE
;
A
#
# COMPACT_ATOMS: atom_id res chain seq x y z
N MET A 1 11.81 20.64 2.08
CA MET A 1 11.16 19.64 1.21
C MET A 1 9.99 20.28 0.46
N LEU A 2 9.83 20.04 -0.85
CA LEU A 2 8.69 20.56 -1.62
C LEU A 2 7.38 19.93 -1.14
N ALA A 3 6.31 20.71 -1.03
CA ALA A 3 4.98 20.22 -0.62
C ALA A 3 4.50 19.05 -1.51
N SER A 4 4.64 19.19 -2.83
CA SER A 4 4.27 18.14 -3.80
C SER A 4 5.05 16.84 -3.59
N ASN A 5 6.34 16.95 -3.26
CA ASN A 5 7.19 15.80 -2.94
C ASN A 5 6.76 15.17 -1.62
N PHE A 6 6.56 15.96 -0.56
CA PHE A 6 6.10 15.47 0.74
C PHE A 6 4.81 14.65 0.63
N ASN A 7 3.81 15.17 -0.09
CA ASN A 7 2.57 14.45 -0.30
C ASN A 7 2.79 13.10 -0.99
N LYS A 8 3.62 13.07 -2.03
CA LYS A 8 3.84 11.87 -2.84
C LYS A 8 4.68 10.81 -2.12
N VAL A 9 5.70 11.24 -1.38
CA VAL A 9 6.72 10.34 -0.80
C VAL A 9 6.42 9.96 0.64
N HIS A 10 5.70 10.82 1.38
CA HIS A 10 5.43 10.57 2.80
C HIS A 10 3.93 10.40 3.09
N MET A 11 3.06 11.28 2.59
CA MET A 11 1.64 11.21 2.95
C MET A 11 0.92 10.02 2.31
N ILE A 12 1.06 9.83 0.99
CA ILE A 12 0.38 8.73 0.28
C ILE A 12 0.87 7.35 0.75
N PRO A 13 2.19 7.10 0.90
CA PRO A 13 2.68 5.79 1.34
C PRO A 13 2.37 5.47 2.80
N ALA A 14 2.18 6.48 3.65
CA ALA A 14 1.72 6.29 5.02
C ALA A 14 0.21 5.97 5.10
N CYS A 15 -0.50 5.83 3.97
CA CYS A 15 -1.90 5.46 3.98
C CYS A 15 -2.07 3.95 4.26
N PRO A 16 -2.88 3.56 5.26
CA PRO A 16 -3.12 2.16 5.59
C PRO A 16 -3.77 1.36 4.45
N CYS A 17 -3.60 0.03 4.51
CA CYS A 17 -4.18 -0.90 3.55
C CYS A 17 -5.72 -0.79 3.48
N GLY A 18 -6.29 -0.94 2.27
CA GLY A 18 -7.72 -0.74 2.03
C GLY A 18 -8.16 0.74 1.97
N TYR A 19 -7.29 1.67 2.36
CA TYR A 19 -7.55 3.11 2.29
C TYR A 19 -6.78 3.79 1.16
N SER A 20 -7.31 4.93 0.71
CA SER A 20 -6.62 5.78 -0.26
C SER A 20 -6.65 7.22 0.20
N LEU A 21 -5.49 7.88 0.17
CA LEU A 21 -5.38 9.29 0.52
C LEU A 21 -5.59 10.16 -0.72
N ASP A 22 -6.76 10.78 -0.84
CA ASP A 22 -7.09 11.75 -1.88
C ASP A 22 -7.39 13.13 -1.28
N ILE A 23 -6.42 14.04 -1.37
CA ILE A 23 -6.55 15.41 -0.85
C ILE A 23 -7.72 16.16 -1.51
N LYS A 24 -8.09 15.87 -2.76
CA LYS A 24 -9.23 16.52 -3.40
C LYS A 24 -10.56 16.12 -2.76
N LYS A 25 -10.62 14.93 -2.16
CA LYS A 25 -11.80 14.44 -1.43
C LYS A 25 -11.83 14.92 0.02
N SER A 26 -10.68 15.24 0.61
CA SER A 26 -10.59 15.82 1.96
C SER A 26 -11.38 17.13 2.11
N SER A 27 -11.60 17.57 3.35
CA SER A 27 -12.17 18.89 3.68
C SER A 27 -11.31 20.05 3.17
N HIS A 28 -10.01 19.84 2.98
CA HIS A 28 -9.08 20.88 2.55
C HIS A 28 -9.08 21.12 1.03
N LYS A 29 -9.49 20.11 0.23
CA LYS A 29 -9.58 20.11 -1.25
C LYS A 29 -8.28 20.34 -2.03
N LYS A 30 -7.30 21.02 -1.43
CA LYS A 30 -5.98 21.37 -1.98
C LYS A 30 -4.89 21.07 -0.95
N LEU A 31 -3.76 20.58 -1.43
CA LEU A 31 -2.60 20.27 -0.57
C LEU A 31 -2.06 21.52 0.12
N SER A 32 -2.07 22.66 -0.58
CA SER A 32 -1.68 23.95 0.00
C SER A 32 -2.53 24.30 1.22
N ASN A 33 -3.86 24.14 1.13
CA ASN A 33 -4.77 24.47 2.22
C ASN A 33 -4.56 23.55 3.43
N PHE A 34 -4.32 22.26 3.19
CA PHE A 34 -3.98 21.30 4.24
C PHE A 34 -2.68 21.69 4.95
N LEU A 35 -1.61 21.94 4.18
CA LEU A 35 -0.31 22.28 4.76
C LEU A 35 -0.34 23.63 5.48
N THR A 36 -1.02 24.64 4.95
CA THR A 36 -1.20 25.92 5.64
C THR A 36 -1.93 25.74 6.96
N ASN A 37 -2.95 24.87 7.02
CA ASN A 37 -3.61 24.55 8.27
C ASN A 37 -2.64 23.87 9.26
N MET A 38 -1.85 22.88 8.81
CA MET A 38 -0.82 22.24 9.63
C MET A 38 0.30 23.22 10.08
N ALA A 39 0.55 24.28 9.33
CA ALA A 39 1.47 25.33 9.73
C ALA A 39 0.85 26.25 10.80
N ASN A 40 -0.45 26.55 10.67
CA ASN A 40 -1.20 27.35 11.65
C ASN A 40 -1.34 26.62 13.00
N THR A 41 -1.38 25.29 13.00
CA THR A 41 -1.30 24.51 14.25
C THR A 41 0.09 24.51 14.88
N GLY A 42 1.12 24.99 14.15
CA GLY A 42 2.50 25.05 14.63
C GLY A 42 3.30 23.75 14.47
N ILE A 43 2.69 22.70 13.90
CA ILE A 43 3.37 21.39 13.70
C ILE A 43 4.47 21.50 12.64
N ILE A 44 4.24 22.29 11.58
CA ILE A 44 5.20 22.47 10.50
C ILE A 44 5.46 23.96 10.24
N ARG A 45 6.61 24.27 9.65
CA ARG A 45 6.87 25.60 9.06
C ARG A 45 6.87 25.51 7.54
N LEU A 46 6.26 26.50 6.91
CA LEU A 46 6.17 26.63 5.47
C LEU A 46 6.88 27.88 5.00
N GLU A 47 7.55 27.76 3.86
CA GLU A 47 8.00 28.88 3.06
C GLU A 47 7.34 28.81 1.69
N THR A 48 7.00 29.98 1.16
CA THR A 48 6.51 30.10 -0.21
C THR A 48 7.54 30.86 -1.04
N ASN A 49 8.00 30.24 -2.11
CA ASN A 49 8.89 30.89 -3.07
C ASN A 49 8.26 30.78 -4.46
N ALA A 50 8.00 31.91 -5.12
CA ALA A 50 7.36 31.97 -6.44
C ALA A 50 6.07 31.13 -6.55
N GLY A 51 5.24 31.12 -5.50
CA GLY A 51 4.00 30.33 -5.45
C GLY A 51 4.18 28.83 -5.17
N VAL A 52 5.41 28.35 -5.00
CA VAL A 52 5.71 26.96 -4.64
C VAL A 52 5.86 26.84 -3.13
N LEU A 53 5.04 25.99 -2.50
CA LEU A 53 5.12 25.70 -1.07
C LEU A 53 6.24 24.71 -0.75
N LYS A 54 7.03 25.02 0.28
CA LYS A 54 8.11 24.21 0.81
C LYS A 54 7.96 24.07 2.33
N ILE A 55 8.01 22.84 2.82
CA ILE A 55 8.12 22.55 4.25
C ILE A 55 9.58 22.70 4.66
N THR A 56 9.85 23.56 5.64
CA THR A 56 11.21 23.87 6.09
C THR A 56 11.57 23.26 7.43
N SER A 57 10.58 23.04 8.30
CA SER A 57 10.78 22.47 9.62
C SER A 57 9.53 21.72 10.09
N VAL A 58 9.73 20.71 10.94
CA VAL A 58 8.69 19.96 11.64
C VAL A 58 8.99 20.05 13.13
N GLN A 59 8.00 20.41 13.95
CA GLN A 59 8.11 20.51 15.40
C GLN A 59 7.77 19.17 16.05
N TYR A 60 8.74 18.26 16.11
CA TYR A 60 8.52 16.91 16.66
C TYR A 60 8.09 16.88 18.14
N ASN A 61 8.40 17.93 18.89
CA ASN A 61 7.98 18.07 20.29
C ASN A 61 6.51 18.55 20.45
N HIS A 62 5.80 18.79 19.36
CA HIS A 62 4.41 19.25 19.37
C HIS A 62 3.47 18.16 19.94
N ASP A 63 2.49 18.55 20.76
CA ASP A 63 1.59 17.61 21.44
C ASP A 63 0.84 16.69 20.48
N LEU A 64 0.39 17.20 19.34
CA LEU A 64 -0.26 16.38 18.31
C LEU A 64 0.63 15.27 17.75
N ILE A 65 1.96 15.45 17.72
CA ILE A 65 2.90 14.38 17.33
C ILE A 65 3.14 13.45 18.53
N ARG A 66 3.34 13.99 19.73
CA ARG A 66 3.61 13.17 20.93
C ARG A 66 2.44 12.29 21.35
N ARG A 67 1.21 12.75 21.11
CA ARG A 67 -0.03 12.04 21.41
C ARG A 67 -0.57 11.27 20.20
N PHE A 68 0.12 11.35 19.06
CA PHE A 68 -0.26 10.56 17.89
C PHE A 68 -0.11 9.08 18.25
N VAL A 69 -1.21 8.36 18.17
CA VAL A 69 -1.24 6.90 18.26
C VAL A 69 -1.63 6.40 16.88
N ASP A 70 -0.74 5.65 16.25
CA ASP A 70 -1.06 4.97 15.01
C ASP A 70 -2.00 3.81 15.31
N HIS A 71 -3.31 4.06 15.19
CA HIS A 71 -4.33 3.02 15.33
C HIS A 71 -4.28 1.99 14.19
N TYR A 72 -3.47 2.25 13.15
CA TYR A 72 -3.16 1.33 12.07
C TYR A 72 -1.77 0.70 12.28
N GLU A 73 -1.40 0.28 13.49
CA GLU A 73 -0.05 -0.18 13.90
C GLU A 73 0.93 -0.54 12.75
N ASN A 74 1.75 0.42 12.34
CA ASN A 74 2.84 0.22 11.42
C ASN A 74 4.10 -0.22 12.18
N GLY A 75 4.55 -1.44 11.95
CA GLY A 75 5.95 -1.81 12.18
C GLY A 75 6.81 -1.30 11.02
N ASN A 76 7.36 -0.09 11.16
CA ASN A 76 8.52 0.47 10.44
C ASN A 76 8.65 0.18 8.92
N ALA A 77 8.25 1.14 8.08
CA ALA A 77 8.66 1.19 6.66
C ALA A 77 9.56 2.42 6.41
N GLY A 78 10.87 2.17 6.31
CA GLY A 78 11.82 3.07 5.65
C GLY A 78 11.65 3.02 4.12
N PRO A 79 12.16 4.03 3.40
CA PRO A 79 11.77 4.34 2.03
C PRO A 79 12.48 3.43 1.02
N ASN A 80 11.74 2.90 0.05
CA ASN A 80 12.33 2.56 -1.24
C ASN A 80 11.35 2.76 -2.40
N ASP A 81 11.94 3.27 -3.47
CA ASP A 81 11.39 3.73 -4.73
C ASP A 81 10.59 2.66 -5.49
N ASN A 82 9.49 3.07 -6.13
CA ASN A 82 9.43 3.24 -7.60
C ASN A 82 8.00 3.32 -8.17
N ALA A 83 7.88 4.21 -9.17
CA ALA A 83 7.11 4.10 -10.41
C ALA A 83 5.57 3.84 -10.43
N ASN A 84 4.88 4.91 -10.87
CA ASN A 84 3.93 4.98 -12.00
C ASN A 84 2.42 4.62 -11.87
N LYS A 85 1.61 5.67 -12.15
CA LYS A 85 0.45 5.79 -13.09
C LYS A 85 -0.78 4.86 -12.90
N LYS A 86 -2.04 5.25 -13.13
CA LYS A 86 -2.83 6.48 -13.31
C LYS A 86 -4.29 5.98 -13.55
N LYS A 87 -5.29 6.77 -13.16
CA LYS A 87 -6.67 6.90 -13.72
C LYS A 87 -7.88 6.40 -12.89
N GLU A 88 -8.63 7.41 -12.44
CA GLU A 88 -10.08 7.66 -12.56
C GLU A 88 -11.04 6.47 -12.29
N LYS A 89 -11.77 6.54 -11.17
CA LYS A 89 -12.86 5.60 -10.81
C LYS A 89 -14.23 6.18 -11.15
N LYS A 90 -14.97 5.44 -11.98
CA LYS A 90 -16.43 5.32 -12.00
C LYS A 90 -16.82 4.51 -10.75
N VAL A 91 -18.02 4.70 -10.19
CA VAL A 91 -18.51 3.86 -9.06
C VAL A 91 -18.71 2.44 -9.58
N GLU A 92 -17.74 1.58 -9.34
CA GLU A 92 -17.85 0.13 -9.45
C GLU A 92 -18.08 -0.42 -8.04
N VAL A 93 -19.04 -1.34 -7.90
CA VAL A 93 -19.06 -2.27 -6.77
C VAL A 93 -17.79 -3.09 -6.92
N ILE A 94 -16.80 -2.83 -6.06
CA ILE A 94 -15.50 -3.50 -6.15
C ILE A 94 -15.51 -4.62 -5.12
N GLU A 95 -15.44 -5.86 -5.59
CA GLU A 95 -15.25 -7.03 -4.74
C GLU A 95 -13.94 -6.88 -3.95
N SER A 96 -14.03 -7.11 -2.64
CA SER A 96 -12.90 -7.08 -1.70
C SER A 96 -12.86 -8.35 -0.85
N TYR A 97 -11.65 -8.73 -0.45
CA TYR A 97 -11.38 -9.87 0.40
C TYR A 97 -10.65 -9.40 1.66
N ASN A 98 -11.02 -9.94 2.81
CA ASN A 98 -10.35 -9.67 4.06
C ASN A 98 -9.07 -10.54 4.17
N VAL A 99 -7.95 -9.91 4.49
CA VAL A 99 -6.64 -10.57 4.63
C VAL A 99 -6.68 -11.56 5.80
N THR A 100 -6.34 -12.83 5.56
CA THR A 100 -6.30 -13.85 6.63
C THR A 100 -4.88 -14.07 7.14
N ALA A 101 -4.73 -14.83 8.23
CA ALA A 101 -3.42 -15.20 8.76
C ALA A 101 -2.55 -15.99 7.76
N ALA A 102 -3.19 -16.77 6.86
CA ALA A 102 -2.49 -17.59 5.88
C ALA A 102 -1.78 -16.75 4.81
N VAL A 103 -2.41 -15.66 4.36
CA VAL A 103 -1.84 -14.78 3.33
C VAL A 103 -1.09 -13.57 3.91
N LEU A 104 -1.15 -13.37 5.23
CA LEU A 104 -0.50 -12.25 5.91
C LEU A 104 1.01 -12.11 5.59
N PRO A 105 1.81 -13.19 5.49
CA PRO A 105 3.23 -13.06 5.13
C PRO A 105 3.47 -12.42 3.76
N LEU A 106 2.52 -12.57 2.82
CA LEU A 106 2.59 -11.95 1.50
C LEU A 106 2.22 -10.46 1.52
N PHE A 107 1.23 -10.11 2.35
CA PHE A 107 0.63 -8.77 2.38
C PHE A 107 1.20 -7.82 3.46
N SER A 108 1.93 -8.34 4.44
CA SER A 108 2.51 -7.55 5.55
C SER A 108 3.45 -6.44 5.07
N GLN A 109 4.22 -6.70 4.00
CA GLN A 109 5.10 -5.71 3.37
C GLN A 109 4.36 -4.54 2.69
N TYR A 110 3.05 -4.67 2.52
CA TYR A 110 2.17 -3.66 1.93
C TYR A 110 1.32 -2.95 2.99
N LEU A 111 1.71 -3.04 4.27
CA LEU A 111 1.02 -2.43 5.41
C LEU A 111 -0.41 -2.98 5.61
N CYS A 112 -0.66 -4.20 5.13
CA CYS A 112 -1.92 -4.91 5.32
C CYS A 112 -1.83 -5.85 6.51
N LYS A 113 -2.88 -5.89 7.32
CA LYS A 113 -3.01 -6.74 8.50
C LYS A 113 -4.10 -7.76 8.33
N LYS A 114 -4.11 -8.76 9.21
CA LYS A 114 -5.21 -9.73 9.29
C LYS A 114 -6.52 -8.99 9.58
N GLY A 115 -7.52 -9.22 8.74
CA GLY A 115 -8.84 -8.60 8.81
C GLY A 115 -9.00 -7.37 7.94
N ASP A 116 -7.92 -6.83 7.35
CA ASP A 116 -8.04 -5.64 6.50
C ASP A 116 -8.75 -5.99 5.18
N PRO A 117 -9.73 -5.18 4.73
CA PRO A 117 -10.39 -5.36 3.46
C PRO A 117 -9.46 -4.94 2.32
N LEU A 118 -9.22 -5.86 1.38
CA LEU A 118 -8.35 -5.66 0.24
C LEU A 118 -9.12 -5.87 -1.08
N PRO A 119 -9.31 -4.82 -1.89
CA PRO A 119 -9.95 -4.93 -3.21
C PRO A 119 -9.21 -5.88 -4.16
N VAL A 120 -9.91 -6.65 -4.99
CA VAL A 120 -9.29 -7.58 -5.98
C VAL A 120 -8.23 -6.90 -6.85
N LYS A 121 -8.46 -5.64 -7.23
CA LYS A 121 -7.51 -4.84 -8.00
C LYS A 121 -6.18 -4.66 -7.26
N ASP A 122 -6.25 -4.41 -5.95
CA ASP A 122 -5.08 -4.20 -5.12
C ASP A 122 -4.39 -5.53 -4.83
N ILE A 123 -5.13 -6.64 -4.60
CA ILE A 123 -4.57 -8.00 -4.51
C ILE A 123 -3.73 -8.32 -5.75
N LYS A 124 -4.29 -8.13 -6.95
CA LYS A 124 -3.59 -8.36 -8.22
C LYS A 124 -2.35 -7.50 -8.34
N LYS A 125 -2.43 -6.23 -7.94
CA LYS A 125 -1.30 -5.30 -7.97
C LYS A 125 -0.18 -5.78 -7.03
N HIS A 126 -0.50 -6.16 -5.80
CA HIS A 126 0.46 -6.64 -4.81
C HIS A 126 1.13 -7.93 -5.25
N ILE A 127 0.39 -8.86 -5.86
CA ILE A 127 0.98 -10.10 -6.41
C ILE A 127 1.95 -9.81 -7.55
N VAL A 128 1.58 -8.96 -8.50
CA VAL A 128 2.47 -8.59 -9.62
C VAL A 128 3.73 -7.90 -9.12
N ASP A 129 3.57 -6.96 -8.17
CA ASP A 129 4.69 -6.26 -7.56
C ASP A 129 5.62 -7.23 -6.82
N TYR A 130 5.05 -8.17 -6.05
CA TYR A 130 5.80 -9.20 -5.34
C TYR A 130 6.60 -10.10 -6.29
N VAL A 131 5.95 -10.62 -7.33
CA VAL A 131 6.60 -11.49 -8.34
C VAL A 131 7.73 -10.74 -9.05
N SER A 132 7.54 -9.46 -9.35
CA SER A 132 8.58 -8.63 -9.97
C SER A 132 9.74 -8.34 -9.03
N LYS A 133 9.45 -8.09 -7.75
CA LYS A 133 10.46 -7.77 -6.71
C LYS A 133 11.34 -8.97 -6.39
N GLU A 134 10.73 -10.15 -6.26
CA GLU A 134 11.40 -11.42 -5.98
C GLU A 134 11.92 -12.11 -7.25
N LYS A 135 11.74 -11.50 -8.44
CA LYS A 135 12.15 -12.04 -9.75
C LYS A 135 11.65 -13.46 -10.02
N LEU A 136 10.39 -13.71 -9.66
CA LEU A 136 9.76 -15.02 -9.77
C LEU A 136 9.09 -15.26 -11.13
N GLN A 137 9.09 -14.28 -12.03
CA GLN A 137 8.51 -14.41 -13.36
C GLN A 137 9.41 -15.27 -14.26
N ASP A 138 8.82 -16.22 -14.98
CA ASP A 138 9.56 -17.07 -15.91
C ASP A 138 10.12 -16.24 -17.10
N GLU A 139 11.39 -16.49 -17.45
CA GLU A 139 12.10 -15.75 -18.50
C GLU A 139 11.58 -16.07 -19.92
N THR A 140 11.04 -17.28 -20.10
CA THR A 140 10.54 -17.76 -21.39
C THR A 140 9.07 -17.40 -21.57
N ASN A 141 8.26 -17.56 -20.52
CA ASN A 141 6.83 -17.30 -20.53
C ASN A 141 6.40 -16.36 -19.40
N LYS A 142 6.19 -15.09 -19.74
CA LYS A 142 5.78 -14.03 -18.80
C LYS A 142 4.44 -14.28 -18.08
N GLN A 143 3.64 -15.26 -18.50
CA GLN A 143 2.40 -15.63 -17.82
C GLN A 143 2.62 -16.63 -16.66
N LEU A 144 3.82 -17.18 -16.55
CA LEU A 144 4.20 -18.18 -15.57
C LEU A 144 5.05 -17.58 -14.45
N VAL A 145 4.85 -18.11 -13.25
CA VAL A 145 5.50 -17.67 -12.02
C VAL A 145 6.07 -18.90 -11.30
N HIS A 146 7.36 -18.83 -10.99
CA HIS A 146 8.09 -19.79 -10.17
C HIS A 146 7.79 -19.53 -8.70
N LEU A 147 7.24 -20.51 -7.99
CA LEU A 147 6.88 -20.32 -6.58
C LEU A 147 8.12 -20.35 -5.69
N ASN A 148 8.37 -19.27 -4.96
CA ASN A 148 9.33 -19.27 -3.86
C ASN A 148 8.75 -19.94 -2.61
N ASP A 149 9.58 -20.13 -1.59
CA ASP A 149 9.19 -20.81 -0.35
C ASP A 149 8.02 -20.11 0.37
N LEU A 150 7.94 -18.78 0.30
CA LEU A 150 6.84 -18.01 0.88
C LEU A 150 5.52 -18.30 0.15
N LEU A 151 5.50 -18.21 -1.17
CA LEU A 151 4.29 -18.53 -1.94
C LEU A 151 3.91 -19.99 -1.79
N LYS A 152 4.87 -20.93 -1.78
CA LYS A 152 4.60 -22.35 -1.49
C LYS A 152 3.92 -22.51 -0.13
N ALA A 153 4.42 -21.82 0.91
CA ALA A 153 3.82 -21.88 2.25
C ALA A 153 2.39 -21.30 2.31
N VAL A 154 2.11 -20.25 1.55
CA VAL A 154 0.78 -19.62 1.49
C VAL A 154 -0.21 -20.48 0.68
N LEU A 155 0.25 -21.03 -0.45
CA LEU A 155 -0.57 -21.73 -1.44
C LEU A 155 -0.80 -23.21 -1.08
N LEU A 156 0.21 -23.89 -0.55
CA LEU A 156 0.24 -25.34 -0.43
C LEU A 156 0.23 -25.77 1.05
N SER A 157 -0.84 -26.45 1.46
CA SER A 157 -0.93 -27.07 2.78
C SER A 157 -0.21 -28.43 2.87
N LYS A 158 0.30 -28.99 1.76
CA LYS A 158 1.07 -30.26 1.74
C LYS A 158 2.12 -30.29 0.63
N THR A 159 3.37 -30.47 1.05
CA THR A 159 4.52 -31.13 0.39
C THR A 159 4.32 -31.60 -1.06
N THR A 160 5.00 -30.95 -2.02
CA THR A 160 5.56 -31.50 -3.29
C THR A 160 6.38 -30.37 -3.99
N PRO A 161 7.00 -30.62 -5.17
CA PRO A 161 8.44 -30.55 -5.48
C PRO A 161 9.05 -29.13 -5.45
N GLU A 162 10.38 -29.07 -5.55
CA GLU A 162 11.17 -27.83 -5.47
C GLU A 162 10.85 -26.80 -6.57
N ASP A 163 10.36 -27.22 -7.74
CA ASP A 163 10.09 -26.35 -8.89
C ASP A 163 8.62 -26.40 -9.35
N ILE A 164 7.76 -25.63 -8.67
CA ILE A 164 6.36 -25.47 -9.07
C ILE A 164 6.21 -24.17 -9.84
N VAL A 165 5.73 -24.28 -11.09
CA VAL A 165 5.42 -23.16 -11.97
C VAL A 165 3.91 -23.08 -12.15
N ILE A 166 3.32 -21.94 -11.82
CA ILE A 166 1.88 -21.71 -12.00
C ILE A 166 1.61 -20.44 -12.81
N SER A 167 0.42 -20.34 -13.39
CA SER A 167 -0.02 -19.12 -14.05
C SER A 167 -0.42 -18.05 -13.04
N TYR A 168 -0.37 -16.77 -13.45
CA TYR A 168 -0.90 -15.66 -12.65
C TYR A 168 -2.37 -15.82 -12.25
N GLU A 169 -3.17 -16.47 -13.11
CA GLU A 169 -4.58 -16.75 -12.84
C GLU A 169 -4.74 -17.75 -11.70
N GLN A 170 -3.97 -18.85 -11.73
CA GLN A 170 -3.98 -19.83 -10.67
C GLN A 170 -3.44 -19.23 -9.36
N LEU A 171 -2.37 -18.43 -9.43
CA LEU A 171 -1.81 -17.73 -8.28
C LEU A 171 -2.84 -16.82 -7.61
N MET A 172 -3.56 -16.01 -8.40
CA MET A 172 -4.64 -15.16 -7.89
C MET A 172 -5.72 -15.98 -7.20
N LYS A 173 -6.20 -17.05 -7.87
CA LYS A 173 -7.29 -17.89 -7.36
C LYS A 173 -6.95 -18.51 -6.02
N GLU A 174 -5.74 -19.07 -5.91
CA GLU A 174 -5.26 -19.70 -4.69
C GLU A 174 -5.02 -18.69 -3.56
N VAL A 175 -4.49 -17.49 -3.86
CA VAL A 175 -4.35 -16.45 -2.83
C VAL A 175 -5.72 -15.99 -2.33
N THR A 176 -6.68 -15.75 -3.22
CA THR A 176 -8.03 -15.35 -2.82
C THR A 176 -8.81 -16.46 -2.12
N SER A 177 -8.55 -17.74 -2.43
CA SER A 177 -9.21 -18.88 -1.76
C SER A 177 -8.78 -19.01 -0.29
N LYS A 178 -7.59 -18.51 0.05
CA LYS A 178 -7.09 -18.42 1.43
C LYS A 178 -7.55 -17.15 2.14
N MET A 179 -8.16 -16.21 1.43
CA MET A 179 -8.75 -15.00 2.02
C MET A 179 -10.24 -15.21 2.31
N THR A 180 -10.81 -14.39 3.18
CA THR A 180 -12.26 -14.43 3.47
C THR A 180 -12.97 -13.39 2.63
N SER A 181 -13.95 -13.79 1.82
CA SER A 181 -14.80 -12.86 1.08
C SER A 181 -15.72 -12.10 2.02
N ASP A 182 -15.88 -10.80 1.82
CA ASP A 182 -16.77 -9.92 2.62
C ASP A 182 -18.26 -10.11 2.25
N ASN A 183 -18.63 -11.32 1.84
CA ASN A 183 -19.94 -11.65 1.27
C ASN A 183 -20.56 -12.81 2.07
N GLU A 184 -20.90 -12.54 3.33
CA GLU A 184 -21.87 -13.32 4.11
C GLU A 184 -22.69 -12.41 5.02
#